data_AF-A0A4W6FBQ3-F1
#
_entry.id   AF-A0A4W6FBQ3-F1
#
_cell.length_a   1.000
_cell.length_b   1.000
_cell.length_c   1.000
_cell.angle_alpha   90.00
_cell.angle_beta   90.00
_cell.angle_gamma   90.00
#
_symmetry.space_group_name_H-M   'P 1'
#
loop_
_entity.id
_entity.type
_entity.pdbx_description
1 polymer ?
#
loop_
_entity_poly.entity_id
_entity_poly.type
_entity_poly.pdbx_seq_one_letter_code
_entity_poly.pdbx_strand_id
1 'polypeptide(L)'
;MAARLLLRSGFRAAATCRAARAAPVPVLTRSMAAGGIPTDEEQATGLERIIMENMKEGKDPYNMMKPKWYSGTKDDPNIVPSYHRQEDCGMYL
;
A
#
# COMPACT_ATOMS: atom_id res chain seq x y z
N MET A 1 31.11 37.02 35.17
CA MET A 1 29.91 37.43 34.40
C MET A 1 29.48 36.40 33.35
N ALA A 2 30.38 35.89 32.49
CA ALA A 2 30.04 34.99 31.37
C ALA A 2 29.43 33.62 31.75
N ALA A 3 29.90 32.98 32.82
CA ALA A 3 29.40 31.66 33.23
C ALA A 3 27.90 31.65 33.59
N ARG A 4 27.39 32.75 34.16
CA ARG A 4 25.96 32.91 34.48
C ARG A 4 25.10 33.11 33.22
N LEU A 5 25.68 33.72 32.18
CA LEU A 5 25.00 33.91 30.89
C LEU A 5 24.86 32.57 30.16
N LEU A 6 25.94 31.76 30.15
CA LEU A 6 25.97 30.42 29.56
C LEU A 6 25.02 29.44 30.26
N LEU A 7 24.95 29.47 31.60
CA LEU A 7 23.98 28.66 32.33
C LEU A 7 22.54 29.06 32.00
N ARG A 8 22.25 30.37 31.92
CA ARG A 8 20.91 30.88 31.62
C ARG A 8 20.47 30.58 30.18
N SER A 9 21.38 30.69 29.22
CA SER A 9 21.09 30.36 27.82
C SER A 9 20.89 28.85 27.64
N GLY A 10 21.74 28.02 28.25
CA GLY A 10 21.61 26.56 28.21
C GLY A 10 20.31 26.07 28.84
N PHE A 11 19.91 26.64 29.98
CA PHE A 11 18.67 26.26 30.66
C PHE A 11 17.42 26.65 29.84
N ARG A 12 17.44 27.82 29.18
CA ARG A 12 16.36 28.25 28.28
C ARG A 12 16.24 27.36 27.05
N ALA A 13 17.36 27.03 26.40
CA ALA A 13 17.37 26.14 25.24
C ALA A 13 16.84 24.73 25.59
N ALA A 14 17.21 24.19 26.76
CA ALA A 14 16.73 22.90 27.22
C ALA A 14 15.22 22.91 27.59
N ALA A 15 14.69 24.06 28.02
CA ALA A 15 13.26 24.21 28.30
C ALA A 15 12.43 24.33 27.01
N THR A 16 12.89 25.10 26.02
CA THR A 16 12.19 25.25 24.73
C THR A 16 12.18 23.94 23.93
N CYS A 17 13.28 23.18 23.94
CA CYS A 17 13.33 21.88 23.27
C CYS A 17 12.40 20.84 23.92
N ARG A 18 12.19 20.91 25.25
CA ARG A 18 11.22 20.04 25.94
C ARG A 18 9.79 20.45 25.68
N ALA A 19 9.50 21.75 25.64
CA ALA A 19 8.17 22.25 25.27
C ALA A 19 7.79 21.89 23.83
N ALA A 20 8.74 21.94 22.88
CA ALA A 20 8.51 21.52 21.50
C ALA A 20 8.25 20.01 21.34
N ARG A 21 8.83 19.16 22.21
CA ARG A 21 8.56 17.71 22.23
C ARG A 21 7.26 17.34 22.95
N ALA A 22 6.79 18.19 23.86
CA ALA A 22 5.52 18.02 24.57
C ALA A 22 4.34 18.70 23.86
N ALA A 23 4.60 19.45 22.79
CA ALA A 23 3.56 20.01 21.95
C ALA A 23 2.76 18.84 21.33
N PRO A 24 1.43 18.81 21.47
CA PRO A 24 0.61 17.79 20.84
C PRO A 24 0.76 17.96 19.32
N VAL A 25 1.53 17.07 18.71
CA VAL A 25 1.50 16.89 17.26
C VAL A 25 0.05 16.57 16.92
N PRO A 26 -0.60 17.27 15.96
CA PRO A 26 -1.93 16.90 15.53
C PRO A 26 -1.85 15.50 14.92
N VAL A 27 -2.15 14.49 15.74
CA VAL A 27 -2.44 13.15 15.28
C VAL A 27 -3.68 13.32 14.42
N LEU A 28 -3.56 13.02 13.13
CA LEU A 28 -4.70 12.93 12.22
C LEU A 28 -5.54 11.74 12.66
N THR A 29 -6.38 11.93 13.69
CA THR A 29 -7.36 10.94 14.11
C THR A 29 -8.47 10.92 13.07
N ARG A 30 -8.41 9.95 12.16
CA ARG A 30 -9.55 9.65 11.29
C ARG A 30 -10.65 9.12 12.21
N SER A 31 -11.67 9.93 12.48
CA SER A 31 -12.87 9.50 13.20
C SER A 31 -13.60 8.45 12.35
N MET A 32 -13.32 7.18 12.60
CA MET A 32 -14.13 6.08 12.08
C MET A 32 -15.44 6.12 12.86
N ALA A 33 -16.51 6.52 12.17
CA ALA A 33 -17.85 6.61 12.72
C ALA A 33 -18.31 5.26 13.30
N ALA A 34 -19.08 5.35 14.38
CA ALA A 34 -19.60 4.22 15.13
C ALA A 34 -20.52 3.31 14.29
N GLY A 35 -20.24 2.00 14.34
CA GLY A 35 -21.24 0.94 14.10
C GLY A 35 -21.09 0.18 12.78
N GLY A 36 -20.53 -1.03 12.85
CA GLY A 36 -20.48 -2.02 11.77
C GLY A 36 -19.16 -2.80 11.78
N ILE A 37 -19.21 -4.12 11.54
CA ILE A 37 -17.99 -4.86 11.14
C ILE A 37 -17.55 -4.22 9.82
N PRO A 38 -16.31 -3.70 9.72
CA PRO A 38 -15.85 -3.08 8.48
C PRO A 38 -16.00 -4.06 7.33
N THR A 39 -16.72 -3.66 6.28
CA THR A 39 -16.81 -4.47 5.07
C THR A 39 -15.46 -4.43 4.37
N ASP A 40 -15.03 -5.55 3.77
CA ASP A 40 -13.71 -5.69 3.17
C ASP A 40 -13.40 -4.60 2.12
N GLU A 41 -14.43 -3.99 1.52
CA GLU A 41 -14.31 -2.89 0.57
C GLU A 41 -13.67 -1.61 1.16
N GLU A 42 -13.85 -1.37 2.46
CA GLU A 42 -13.33 -0.20 3.17
C GLU A 42 -12.01 -0.48 3.92
N GLN A 43 -11.69 -1.75 4.17
CA GLN A 43 -10.48 -2.18 4.89
C GLN A 43 -9.41 -2.80 3.98
N ALA A 44 -9.77 -3.29 2.79
CA ALA A 44 -8.79 -3.81 1.85
C ALA A 44 -7.81 -2.71 1.44
N THR A 45 -6.53 -2.95 1.69
CA THR A 45 -5.43 -2.04 1.35
C THR A 45 -4.37 -2.77 0.54
N GLY A 46 -3.59 -2.02 -0.26
CA GLY A 46 -2.50 -2.58 -1.05
C GLY A 46 -2.97 -3.55 -2.14
N LEU A 47 -2.37 -4.74 -2.20
CA LEU A 47 -2.62 -5.75 -3.23
C LEU A 47 -4.03 -6.32 -3.19
N GLU A 48 -4.60 -6.49 -1.99
CA GLU A 48 -5.95 -7.07 -1.82
C GLU A 48 -7.02 -6.19 -2.46
N ARG A 49 -6.88 -4.86 -2.33
CA ARG A 49 -7.77 -3.89 -2.97
C ARG A 49 -7.66 -3.96 -4.49
N ILE A 50 -6.43 -4.02 -5.01
CA ILE A 50 -6.17 -4.10 -6.45
C ILE A 50 -6.78 -5.39 -7.02
N ILE A 51 -6.58 -6.52 -6.33
CA ILE A 51 -7.19 -7.80 -6.71
C ILE A 51 -8.72 -7.68 -6.73
N MET A 52 -9.32 -7.12 -5.68
CA MET A 52 -10.78 -6.99 -5.58
C MET A 52 -11.37 -6.09 -6.68
N GLU A 53 -10.73 -4.95 -6.96
CA GLU A 53 -11.15 -4.03 -8.04
C GLU A 53 -11.03 -4.71 -9.41
N ASN A 54 -9.92 -5.40 -9.69
CA ASN A 54 -9.72 -6.10 -10.96
C ASN A 54 -10.66 -7.30 -11.12
N MET A 55 -10.93 -8.04 -10.05
CA MET A 55 -11.92 -9.12 -10.05
C MET A 55 -13.33 -8.59 -10.36
N LYS A 56 -13.71 -7.42 -9.81
CA LYS A 56 -14.99 -6.76 -10.15
C LYS A 56 -15.05 -6.35 -11.63
N GLU A 57 -13.94 -5.94 -12.21
CA GLU A 57 -13.81 -5.64 -13.66
C GLU A 57 -13.69 -6.89 -14.54
N GLY A 58 -13.58 -8.09 -13.95
CA GLY A 58 -13.36 -9.35 -14.67
C GLY A 58 -11.96 -9.50 -15.28
N LYS A 59 -10.99 -8.70 -14.81
CA LYS A 59 -9.58 -8.80 -15.19
C LYS A 59 -8.81 -9.58 -14.13
N ASP A 60 -7.85 -10.37 -14.58
CA ASP A 60 -7.01 -11.16 -13.69
C ASP A 60 -5.52 -10.86 -13.93
N PRO A 61 -5.00 -9.78 -13.35
CA PRO A 61 -3.59 -9.39 -13.54
C PRO A 61 -2.61 -10.34 -12.85
N TYR A 62 -3.08 -11.19 -11.93
CA TYR A 62 -2.23 -12.10 -11.14
C TYR A 62 -2.42 -13.58 -11.51
N ASN A 63 -3.10 -13.87 -12.64
CA ASN A 63 -3.32 -15.23 -13.16
C ASN A 63 -3.86 -16.21 -12.10
N MET A 64 -4.81 -15.75 -11.26
CA MET A 64 -5.49 -16.58 -10.26
C MET A 64 -6.45 -17.59 -10.90
N MET A 65 -6.95 -17.29 -12.10
CA MET A 65 -7.86 -18.13 -12.87
C MET A 65 -7.11 -18.86 -13.99
N LYS A 66 -7.67 -19.99 -14.43
CA LYS A 66 -7.09 -20.75 -15.54
C LYS A 66 -7.09 -19.91 -16.82
N PRO A 67 -5.99 -19.93 -17.61
CA PRO A 67 -5.93 -19.25 -18.90
C PRO A 67 -7.03 -19.73 -19.85
N LYS A 68 -7.43 -18.85 -20.77
CA LYS A 68 -8.35 -19.21 -21.83
C LYS A 68 -7.65 -20.15 -22.81
N TRP A 69 -8.40 -21.13 -23.30
CA TRP A 69 -7.93 -22.07 -24.30
C TRP A 69 -8.10 -21.48 -25.70
N TYR A 70 -7.04 -21.56 -26.49
CA TYR A 70 -7.02 -21.18 -27.91
C TYR A 70 -6.78 -22.43 -28.77
N SER A 71 -7.05 -22.34 -30.07
CA SER A 71 -6.87 -23.47 -30.99
C SER A 71 -5.42 -23.93 -31.10
N GLY A 72 -4.45 -23.07 -30.79
CA GLY A 72 -3.02 -23.38 -30.87
C GLY A 72 -2.52 -23.60 -32.30
N THR A 73 -3.26 -23.10 -33.29
CA THR A 73 -2.85 -23.13 -34.70
C THR A 73 -1.95 -21.93 -35.00
N LYS A 74 -1.29 -21.92 -36.16
CA LYS A 74 -0.50 -20.75 -36.58
C LYS A 74 -1.36 -19.50 -36.76
N ASP A 75 -2.62 -19.69 -37.17
CA ASP A 75 -3.55 -18.60 -37.43
C ASP A 75 -4.24 -18.10 -36.14
N ASP A 76 -4.36 -18.96 -35.12
CA ASP A 76 -4.88 -18.61 -33.78
C ASP A 76 -4.00 -19.20 -32.66
N PRO A 77 -2.85 -18.56 -32.37
CA PRO A 77 -1.92 -19.02 -31.34
C PRO A 77 -2.46 -18.75 -29.94
N ASN A 78 -2.01 -19.53 -28.96
CA ASN A 78 -2.29 -19.26 -27.55
C ASN A 78 -1.56 -17.98 -27.11
N ILE A 79 -2.32 -16.96 -26.70
CA ILE A 79 -1.77 -15.70 -26.24
C ILE A 79 -1.47 -15.82 -24.74
N VAL A 80 -0.19 -15.75 -24.39
CA VAL A 80 0.28 -15.74 -23.00
C VAL A 80 0.61 -14.30 -22.62
N PRO A 81 -0.17 -13.66 -21.72
CA PRO A 81 0.16 -12.31 -21.26
C PRO A 81 1.37 -12.32 -20.33
N SER A 82 2.34 -11.46 -20.59
CA SER A 82 3.51 -11.31 -19.72
C SER A 82 3.90 -9.85 -19.54
N TYR A 83 4.49 -9.57 -18.37
CA TYR A 83 5.10 -8.27 -18.08
C TYR A 83 6.55 -8.19 -18.58
N HIS A 84 7.21 -9.34 -18.78
CA HIS A 84 8.61 -9.43 -19.23
C HIS A 84 8.70 -9.87 -20.69
N ARG A 85 9.90 -9.82 -21.29
CA ARG A 85 10.13 -10.23 -22.69
C ARG A 85 9.88 -11.73 -22.93
N GLN A 86 10.04 -12.54 -21.89
CA GLN A 86 9.94 -14.00 -21.97
C GLN A 86 9.23 -14.50 -20.71
N GLU A 87 8.43 -15.54 -20.87
CA GLU A 87 7.71 -16.22 -19.82
C GLU A 87 7.77 -17.74 -20.02
N ASP A 88 7.83 -18.47 -18.91
CA ASP A 88 7.87 -19.92 -18.95
C ASP A 88 6.46 -20.46 -19.26
N CYS A 89 6.30 -21.10 -20.41
CA CYS A 89 5.05 -21.73 -20.81
C CYS A 89 5.04 -23.21 -20.44
N GLY A 90 4.18 -23.59 -19.49
CA GLY A 90 3.87 -24.99 -19.19
C GLY A 90 2.70 -25.49 -20.01
N MET A 91 2.85 -26.65 -20.66
CA MET A 91 1.72 -27.37 -21.26
C MET A 91 0.95 -28.11 -20.16
N TYR A 92 -0.23 -27.62 -19.81
CA TYR A 92 -1.16 -28.36 -18.95
C TYR A 92 -1.92 -29.37 -19.83
N LEU A 93 -1.68 -30.67 -19.60
CA LEU A 93 -2.40 -31.79 -20.23
C LEU A 93 -3.86 -31.86 -19.77
#